data_AF-A0A3B9GUM4-F1
#
_entry.id   AF-A0A3B9GUM4-F1
#
_cell.length_a   1.000
_cell.length_b   1.000
_cell.length_c   1.000
_cell.angle_alpha   90.00
_cell.angle_beta   90.00
_cell.angle_gamma   90.00
#
_symmetry.space_group_name_H-M   'P 1'
#
loop_
_entity.id
_entity.type
_entity.pdbx_description
1 polymer ?
#
loop_
_entity_poly.entity_id
_entity_poly.type
_entity_poly.pdbx_seq_one_letter_code
_entity_poly.pdbx_strand_id
1 'polypeptide(L)'
;PDAAFAKAKPILDAMGKNIFHAGGSGNGQVAKIANNMLLGISMIGTCEAFNLAEKLGLDAQTFFDISSVSSGQCWSMTSYCPAPGPVPASPANRDYQPGFAVAMMLKDLKLAHEAAVAAGAKITLGEMA
;
A
#
# COMPACT_ATOMS: atom_id res chain seq x y z
N PRO A 1 0.76 -22.77 17.62
CA PRO A 1 0.57 -21.40 17.08
C PRO A 1 -0.60 -20.68 17.76
N ASP A 2 -1.77 -21.30 17.77
CA ASP A 2 -3.02 -20.70 18.27
C ASP A 2 -2.98 -20.36 19.76
N ALA A 3 -2.46 -21.26 20.60
CA ALA A 3 -2.32 -21.01 22.03
C ALA A 3 -1.37 -19.82 22.33
N ALA A 4 -0.30 -19.68 21.54
CA ALA A 4 0.63 -18.56 21.67
C ALA A 4 -0.01 -17.24 21.22
N PHE A 5 -0.76 -17.27 20.11
CA PHE A 5 -1.54 -16.11 19.65
C PHE A 5 -2.58 -15.68 20.70
N ALA A 6 -3.36 -16.62 21.25
CA ALA A 6 -4.36 -16.34 22.28
C ALA A 6 -3.73 -15.69 23.52
N LYS A 7 -2.55 -16.15 23.95
CA LYS A 7 -1.81 -15.55 25.07
C LYS A 7 -1.30 -14.13 24.76
N ALA A 8 -0.88 -13.87 23.52
CA ALA A 8 -0.39 -12.56 23.10
C ALA A 8 -1.51 -11.56 22.80
N LYS A 9 -2.72 -12.04 22.47
CA LYS A 9 -3.84 -11.21 21.98
C LYS A 9 -4.17 -10.01 22.88
N PRO A 10 -4.24 -10.11 24.22
CA PRO A 10 -4.54 -8.93 25.06
C PRO A 10 -3.50 -7.82 24.95
N ILE A 11 -2.23 -8.17 24.74
CA ILE A 11 -1.13 -7.20 24.55
C ILE A 11 -1.25 -6.57 23.16
N LEU A 12 -1.52 -7.39 22.13
CA LEU A 12 -1.69 -6.91 20.76
C LEU A 12 -2.90 -5.98 20.62
N ASP A 13 -4.02 -6.31 21.27
CA ASP A 13 -5.24 -5.49 21.29
C ASP A 13 -4.99 -4.11 21.94
N ALA A 14 -4.05 -4.02 22.88
CA ALA A 14 -3.65 -2.74 23.48
C ALA A 14 -2.76 -1.89 22.58
N MET A 15 -2.11 -2.48 21.57
CA MET A 15 -1.20 -1.79 20.64
C MET A 15 -1.86 -1.39 19.32
N GLY A 16 -2.88 -2.13 18.87
CA GLY A 16 -3.44 -1.94 17.54
C GLY A 16 -4.90 -2.37 17.44
N LYS A 17 -5.59 -1.80 16.46
CA LYS A 17 -7.04 -2.00 16.28
C LYS A 17 -7.37 -3.32 15.58
N ASN A 18 -6.62 -3.66 14.53
CA ASN A 18 -6.91 -4.81 13.68
C ASN A 18 -5.84 -5.88 13.90
N ILE A 19 -6.20 -6.98 14.56
CA ILE A 19 -5.29 -8.09 14.86
C ILE A 19 -5.75 -9.33 14.08
N PHE A 20 -4.90 -9.79 13.15
CA PHE A 20 -5.18 -10.96 12.31
C PHE A 20 -4.24 -12.12 12.64
N HIS A 21 -4.80 -13.32 12.84
CA HIS A 21 -4.01 -14.54 12.92
C HIS A 21 -3.81 -15.11 11.51
N ALA A 22 -2.66 -14.82 10.91
CA ALA A 22 -2.36 -15.17 9.51
C ALA A 22 -2.08 -16.68 9.27
N GLY A 23 -2.14 -17.52 10.31
CA GLY A 23 -1.95 -18.97 10.23
C GLY A 23 -0.62 -19.42 10.83
N GLY A 24 0.11 -20.27 10.11
CA GLY A 24 1.35 -20.88 10.58
C GLY A 24 2.52 -19.89 10.74
N SER A 25 3.65 -20.41 11.24
CA SER A 25 4.87 -19.61 11.38
C SER A 25 5.28 -19.00 10.04
N GLY A 26 5.63 -17.71 10.05
CA GLY A 26 6.02 -16.96 8.85
C GLY A 26 4.86 -16.30 8.08
N ASN A 27 3.62 -16.78 8.21
CA ASN A 27 2.50 -16.26 7.40
C ASN A 27 2.20 -14.76 7.63
N GLY A 28 2.48 -14.24 8.83
CA GLY A 28 2.35 -12.80 9.08
C GLY A 28 3.29 -11.96 8.23
N GLN A 29 4.52 -12.45 7.98
CA GLN A 29 5.47 -11.78 7.08
C GLN A 29 5.03 -11.91 5.62
N VAL A 30 4.54 -13.09 5.21
CA VAL A 30 3.98 -13.32 3.87
C VAL A 30 2.83 -12.34 3.58
N ALA A 31 1.88 -12.22 4.50
CA ALA A 31 0.77 -11.28 4.37
C ALA A 31 1.27 -9.82 4.24
N LYS A 32 2.26 -9.44 5.07
CA LYS A 32 2.82 -8.08 5.05
C LYS A 32 3.51 -7.75 3.73
N ILE A 33 4.42 -8.61 3.24
CA ILE A 33 5.18 -8.33 2.01
C ILE A 33 4.27 -8.35 0.78
N ALA A 34 3.28 -9.25 0.73
CA ALA A 34 2.31 -9.29 -0.36
C ALA A 34 1.44 -8.02 -0.38
N ASN A 35 0.94 -7.58 0.79
CA ASN A 35 0.18 -6.35 0.92
C ASN A 35 1.00 -5.12 0.52
N ASN A 36 2.25 -5.02 0.98
CA ASN A 36 3.09 -3.85 0.71
C ASN A 36 3.58 -3.82 -0.74
N MET A 37 3.78 -4.97 -1.39
CA MET A 37 3.99 -5.04 -2.84
C MET A 37 2.78 -4.51 -3.62
N LEU A 38 1.56 -4.94 -3.25
CA LEU A 38 0.33 -4.43 -3.85
C LEU A 38 0.18 -2.91 -3.63
N LEU A 39 0.54 -2.41 -2.45
CA LEU A 39 0.57 -0.98 -2.15
C LEU A 39 1.57 -0.23 -3.06
N GLY A 40 2.78 -0.76 -3.25
CA GLY A 40 3.78 -0.17 -4.16
C GLY A 40 3.27 -0.06 -5.60
N ILE A 41 2.74 -1.17 -6.14
CA ILE A 41 2.17 -1.21 -7.50
C ILE A 41 1.02 -0.20 -7.64
N SER A 42 0.07 -0.23 -6.72
CA SER A 42 -1.11 0.64 -6.78
C SER A 42 -0.77 2.12 -6.59
N MET A 43 0.26 2.45 -5.80
CA MET A 43 0.74 3.82 -5.67
C MET A 43 1.30 4.35 -7.00
N ILE A 44 2.19 3.59 -7.65
CA ILE A 44 2.76 3.98 -8.95
C ILE A 44 1.65 4.11 -10.00
N GLY A 45 0.75 3.12 -10.09
CA GLY A 45 -0.39 3.18 -11.02
C GLY A 45 -1.32 4.36 -10.74
N THR A 46 -1.51 4.75 -9.47
CA THR A 46 -2.29 5.95 -9.12
C THR A 46 -1.58 7.21 -9.61
N CYS A 47 -0.27 7.35 -9.39
CA CYS A 47 0.52 8.48 -9.89
C CYS A 47 0.45 8.59 -11.42
N GLU A 48 0.60 7.47 -12.13
CA GLU A 48 0.50 7.44 -13.60
C GLU A 48 -0.89 7.86 -14.09
N ALA A 49 -1.95 7.40 -13.41
CA ALA A 49 -3.32 7.75 -13.76
C ALA A 49 -3.62 9.24 -13.55
N PHE A 50 -3.17 9.85 -12.45
CA PHE A 50 -3.29 11.29 -12.24
C PHE A 50 -2.53 12.09 -13.30
N ASN A 51 -1.28 11.71 -13.60
CA ASN A 51 -0.47 12.36 -14.63
C ASN A 51 -1.11 12.22 -16.03
N LEU A 52 -1.72 11.07 -16.36
CA LEU A 52 -2.46 10.91 -17.60
C LEU A 52 -3.69 11.82 -17.65
N ALA A 53 -4.48 11.85 -16.57
CA ALA A 53 -5.69 12.68 -16.48
C ALA A 53 -5.35 14.17 -16.68
N GLU A 54 -4.32 14.65 -15.99
CA GLU A 54 -3.83 16.03 -16.11
C GLU A 54 -3.40 16.36 -17.54
N LYS A 55 -2.62 15.48 -18.19
CA LYS A 55 -2.19 15.66 -19.59
C LYS A 55 -3.32 15.64 -20.59
N LEU A 56 -4.45 15.01 -20.25
CA LEU A 56 -5.67 15.01 -21.05
C LEU A 56 -6.62 16.18 -20.69
N GLY A 57 -6.20 17.08 -19.80
CA GLY A 57 -6.93 18.28 -19.42
C GLY A 57 -7.97 18.09 -18.32
N LEU A 58 -7.95 16.96 -17.60
CA LEU A 58 -8.81 16.72 -16.44
C LEU A 58 -8.08 17.15 -15.16
N ASP A 59 -8.71 18.00 -14.36
CA ASP A 59 -8.13 18.43 -13.09
C ASP A 59 -8.12 17.28 -12.05
N ALA A 60 -7.19 17.37 -11.11
CA ALA A 60 -6.97 16.32 -10.11
C ALA A 60 -8.18 16.08 -9.20
N GLN A 61 -8.97 17.11 -8.87
CA GLN A 61 -10.15 16.95 -8.01
C GLN A 61 -11.23 16.17 -8.75
N THR A 62 -11.56 16.57 -9.99
CA THR A 62 -12.56 15.86 -10.80
C THR A 62 -12.15 14.41 -11.04
N PHE A 63 -10.87 14.15 -11.35
CA PHE A 63 -10.39 12.77 -11.50
C PHE A 63 -10.50 11.95 -10.20
N PHE A 64 -10.12 12.55 -9.07
CA PHE A 64 -10.26 11.91 -7.76
C PHE A 64 -11.72 11.59 -7.45
N ASP A 65 -12.64 12.53 -7.64
CA ASP A 65 -14.07 12.35 -7.35
C ASP A 65 -14.67 11.16 -8.12
N ILE A 66 -14.24 10.96 -9.38
CA ILE A 66 -14.67 9.84 -10.21
C ILE A 66 -14.01 8.54 -9.76
N SER A 67 -12.68 8.52 -9.66
CA SER A 67 -11.91 7.29 -9.49
C SER A 67 -12.02 6.72 -8.07
N SER A 68 -12.19 7.59 -7.06
CA SER A 68 -12.30 7.22 -5.64
C SER A 68 -13.56 6.42 -5.29
N VAL A 69 -14.60 6.47 -6.12
CA VAL A 69 -15.86 5.72 -5.94
C VAL A 69 -16.11 4.70 -7.05
N SER A 70 -15.18 4.57 -7.99
CA SER A 70 -15.26 3.64 -9.12
C SER A 70 -14.33 2.43 -8.93
N SER A 71 -14.20 1.59 -9.96
CA SER A 71 -13.33 0.40 -9.92
C SER A 71 -11.83 0.71 -9.81
N GLY A 72 -11.41 1.94 -10.07
CA GLY A 72 -10.04 2.41 -9.86
C GLY A 72 -9.68 2.68 -8.39
N GLN A 73 -10.64 2.52 -7.48
CA GLN A 73 -10.46 2.79 -6.06
C GLN A 73 -9.38 1.88 -5.44
N CYS A 74 -8.47 2.52 -4.69
CA CYS A 74 -7.54 1.85 -3.79
C CYS A 74 -7.18 2.80 -2.64
N TRP A 75 -6.38 2.31 -1.70
CA TRP A 75 -5.92 3.14 -0.58
C TRP A 75 -5.06 4.33 -1.05
N SER A 76 -4.18 4.10 -2.03
CA SER A 76 -3.35 5.15 -2.65
C SER A 76 -4.19 6.24 -3.33
N MET A 77 -5.38 5.91 -3.83
CA MET A 77 -6.33 6.90 -4.34
C MET A 77 -6.99 7.67 -3.19
N THR A 78 -7.61 6.98 -2.24
CA THR A 78 -8.60 7.56 -1.31
C THR A 78 -8.03 8.12 -0.01
N SER A 79 -6.92 7.55 0.47
CA SER A 79 -6.32 7.92 1.77
C SER A 79 -4.94 8.54 1.64
N TYR A 80 -4.26 8.28 0.52
CA TYR A 80 -2.87 8.69 0.31
C TYR A 80 -2.64 9.26 -1.09
N CYS A 81 -3.63 10.02 -1.58
CA CYS A 81 -3.63 10.62 -2.91
C CYS A 81 -2.30 11.33 -3.20
N PRO A 82 -1.63 11.00 -4.33
CA PRO A 82 -0.34 11.58 -4.69
C PRO A 82 -0.45 12.98 -5.30
N ALA A 83 -1.66 13.42 -5.67
CA ALA A 83 -1.91 14.78 -6.14
C ALA A 83 -2.23 15.71 -4.94
N PRO A 84 -1.64 16.91 -4.86
CA PRO A 84 -2.04 17.93 -3.89
C PRO A 84 -3.50 18.36 -4.10
N GLY A 85 -4.24 18.60 -3.02
CA GLY A 85 -5.64 19.03 -3.02
C GLY A 85 -6.62 17.97 -2.52
N PRO A 86 -6.92 16.91 -3.30
CA PRO A 86 -8.09 16.06 -3.07
C PRO A 86 -8.19 15.38 -1.70
N VAL A 87 -7.05 15.05 -1.09
CA VAL A 87 -6.99 14.45 0.24
C VAL A 87 -6.11 15.34 1.13
N PRO A 88 -6.67 16.31 1.88
CA PRO A 88 -5.88 17.29 2.63
C PRO A 88 -4.87 16.70 3.62
N ALA A 89 -5.16 15.52 4.17
CA ALA A 89 -4.27 14.82 5.10
C ALA A 89 -3.12 14.05 4.39
N SER A 90 -3.14 13.92 3.07
CA SER A 90 -2.11 13.19 2.33
C SER A 90 -0.77 13.95 2.35
N PRO A 91 0.37 13.24 2.26
CA PRO A 91 1.68 13.89 2.18
C PRO A 91 1.86 14.84 1.00
N ALA A 92 1.11 14.67 -0.09
CA ALA A 92 1.20 15.53 -1.26
C ALA A 92 0.90 17.01 -0.93
N ASN A 93 0.18 17.28 0.16
CA ASN A 93 -0.14 18.63 0.64
C ASN A 93 0.89 19.24 1.60
N ARG A 94 2.02 18.54 1.85
CA ARG A 94 3.05 18.97 2.79
C ARG A 94 4.44 18.56 2.31
N ASP A 95 4.75 18.89 1.06
CA ASP A 95 6.05 18.63 0.42
C ASP A 95 6.51 17.16 0.54
N TYR A 96 5.56 16.24 0.50
CA TYR A 96 5.80 14.79 0.63
C TYR A 96 6.55 14.39 1.91
N GLN A 97 6.44 15.19 2.99
CA GLN A 97 6.98 14.82 4.29
C GLN A 97 6.40 13.46 4.71
N PRO A 98 7.27 12.48 5.03
CA PRO A 98 6.90 11.07 5.02
C PRO A 98 5.90 10.73 6.14
N GLY A 99 4.78 10.11 5.75
CA GLY A 99 4.03 9.23 6.64
C GLY A 99 4.66 7.83 6.65
N PHE A 100 4.75 7.23 5.46
CA PHE A 100 5.58 6.07 5.17
C PHE A 100 6.73 6.46 4.24
N ALA A 101 7.97 6.24 4.68
CA ALA A 101 9.16 6.66 3.95
C ALA A 101 9.45 5.76 2.74
N VAL A 102 9.91 6.35 1.63
CA VAL A 102 10.29 5.62 0.40
C VAL A 102 11.33 4.53 0.68
N ALA A 103 12.31 4.78 1.54
CA ALA A 103 13.31 3.79 1.93
C ALA A 103 12.69 2.54 2.59
N MET A 104 11.60 2.70 3.35
CA MET A 104 10.88 1.60 3.97
C MET A 104 10.08 0.81 2.93
N MET A 105 9.45 1.50 1.97
CA MET A 105 8.77 0.84 0.85
C MET A 105 9.76 0.01 0.01
N LEU A 106 10.91 0.60 -0.37
CA LEU A 106 11.95 -0.08 -1.13
C LEU A 106 12.45 -1.33 -0.40
N LYS A 107 12.62 -1.27 0.92
CA LYS A 107 12.97 -2.44 1.73
C LYS A 107 11.92 -3.53 1.61
N ASP A 108 10.64 -3.19 1.75
CA ASP A 108 9.55 -4.18 1.70
C ASP A 108 9.39 -4.78 0.29
N LEU A 109 9.58 -3.99 -0.78
CA LEU A 109 9.58 -4.48 -2.16
C LEU A 109 10.74 -5.45 -2.44
N LYS A 110 11.94 -5.18 -1.92
CA LYS A 110 13.07 -6.13 -2.00
C LYS A 110 12.76 -7.45 -1.31
N LEU A 111 12.17 -7.41 -0.11
CA LEU A 111 11.74 -8.63 0.60
C LEU A 111 10.66 -9.39 -0.19
N ALA A 112 9.73 -8.69 -0.84
CA ALA A 112 8.74 -9.32 -1.70
C ALA A 112 9.38 -10.00 -2.92
N HIS A 113 10.38 -9.35 -3.54
CA HIS A 113 11.14 -9.93 -4.65
C HIS A 113 11.92 -11.18 -4.23
N GLU A 114 12.68 -11.11 -3.12
CA GLU A 114 13.41 -12.25 -2.56
C GLU A 114 12.48 -13.44 -2.28
N ALA A 115 11.31 -13.16 -1.67
CA ALA A 115 10.31 -14.19 -1.39
C ALA A 115 9.72 -14.79 -2.68
N ALA A 116 9.47 -13.97 -3.70
CA ALA A 116 8.94 -14.42 -4.98
C ALA A 116 9.93 -15.33 -5.72
N VAL A 117 11.22 -14.97 -5.73
CA VAL A 117 12.30 -15.81 -6.26
C VAL A 117 12.36 -17.14 -5.53
N ALA A 118 12.34 -17.14 -4.20
CA ALA A 118 12.37 -18.37 -3.40
C ALA A 118 11.14 -19.27 -3.63
N ALA A 119 9.96 -18.67 -3.87
CA ALA A 119 8.71 -19.38 -4.10
C ALA A 119 8.48 -19.78 -5.57
N GLY A 120 9.31 -19.32 -6.51
CA GLY A 120 9.07 -19.49 -7.95
C GLY A 120 7.85 -18.72 -8.46
N ALA A 121 7.44 -17.64 -7.77
CA ALA A 121 6.29 -16.83 -8.12
C ALA A 121 6.69 -15.69 -9.08
N LYS A 122 5.97 -15.53 -10.19
CA LYS A 122 6.17 -14.42 -11.12
C LYS A 122 5.40 -13.18 -10.66
N ILE A 123 6.12 -12.10 -10.34
CA ILE A 123 5.55 -10.86 -9.81
C ILE A 123 5.89 -9.65 -10.70
N THR A 124 5.61 -9.74 -12.01
CA THR A 124 6.08 -8.77 -13.02
C THR A 124 5.84 -7.30 -12.68
N LEU A 125 4.66 -6.93 -12.18
CA LEU A 125 4.40 -5.54 -11.76
C LEU A 125 5.18 -5.17 -10.48
N GLY A 126 5.36 -6.11 -9.56
CA GLY A 126 6.11 -5.90 -8.32
C GLY A 126 7.62 -5.78 -8.54
N GLU A 127 8.16 -6.35 -9.62
CA GLU A 127 9.56 -6.16 -10.03
C GLU A 127 9.83 -4.80 -10.67
N MET A 128 8.80 -4.21 -11.28
CA MET A 128 8.88 -2.88 -11.90
C MET A 128 8.61 -1.75 -10.90
N ALA A 129 7.97 -2.06 -9.77
CA ALA A 129 7.62 -1.12 -8.71
C ALA A 129 8.80 -0.81 -7.79
#